data_AF-A0A140DV78-F1
#
_entry.id   AF-A0A140DV78-F1
#
_cell.length_a   1.000
_cell.length_b   1.000
_cell.length_c   1.000
_cell.angle_alpha   90.00
_cell.angle_beta   90.00
_cell.angle_gamma   90.00
#
_symmetry.space_group_name_H-M   'P 1'
#
loop_
_entity.id
_entity.type
_entity.pdbx_description
1 polymer ?
#
loop_
_entity_poly.entity_id
_entity_poly.type
_entity_poly.pdbx_seq_one_letter_code
_entity_poly.pdbx_strand_id
1 'polypeptide(L)'
;MNPIRFDLDQGTFSISNGTEGAWSWEDIAGCEVLNEEARFHKSSPPFSHRVYGGGTAMPLFAFGDPGLYVGLRITLKDGQELAAYVSEKPVHHNTDPYFADRKEAEKIAAALTASEPHTA
;
A
#
# COMPACT_ATOMS: atom_id res chain seq x y z
N MET A 1 1.70 5.00 11.59
CA MET A 1 1.12 3.78 12.21
C MET A 1 1.27 2.63 11.23
N ASN A 2 1.44 1.39 11.70
CA ASN A 2 1.42 0.23 10.79
C ASN A 2 -0.04 -0.16 10.52
N PRO A 3 -0.54 -0.08 9.26
CA PRO A 3 -1.94 -0.37 8.95
C PRO A 3 -2.26 -1.87 8.94
N ILE A 4 -1.24 -2.73 9.04
CA ILE A 4 -1.38 -4.18 9.01
C ILE A 4 -0.92 -4.78 10.32
N ARG A 5 -1.75 -5.64 10.89
CA ARG A 5 -1.42 -6.49 12.03
C ARG A 5 -1.39 -7.94 11.57
N PHE A 6 -0.30 -8.63 11.89
CA PHE A 6 -0.14 -10.06 11.63
C PHE A 6 -0.57 -10.87 12.85
N ASP A 7 -1.34 -11.93 12.62
CA ASP A 7 -1.69 -12.94 13.60
C ASP A 7 -1.10 -14.29 13.15
N LEU A 8 0.13 -14.54 13.62
CA LEU A 8 0.92 -15.71 13.24
C LEU A 8 0.31 -17.03 13.75
N ASP A 9 -0.48 -16.97 14.82
CA ASP A 9 -1.12 -18.16 15.39
C ASP A 9 -2.33 -18.59 14.55
N GLN A 10 -3.00 -17.63 13.90
CA GLN A 10 -4.25 -17.88 13.19
C GLN A 10 -4.15 -17.99 11.68
N GLY A 11 -2.98 -17.76 11.06
CA GLY A 11 -2.96 -17.81 9.60
C GLY A 11 -3.26 -16.47 8.92
N THR A 12 -3.43 -15.38 9.68
CA THR A 12 -4.15 -14.19 9.17
C THR A 12 -3.40 -12.88 9.33
N PHE A 13 -3.87 -11.89 8.57
CA PHE A 13 -3.53 -10.48 8.72
C PHE A 13 -4.79 -9.63 8.73
N SER A 14 -4.76 -8.49 9.41
CA SER A 14 -5.86 -7.52 9.42
C SER A 14 -5.41 -6.15 8.97
N ILE A 15 -6.27 -5.45 8.23
CA ILE A 15 -6.04 -4.07 7.77
C ILE A 15 -6.91 -3.12 8.61
N SER A 16 -6.30 -2.05 9.13
CA SER A 16 -6.99 -1.04 9.94
C SER A 16 -7.07 0.34 9.28
N ASN A 17 -6.54 0.51 8.07
CA ASN A 17 -6.60 1.76 7.32
C ASN A 17 -6.66 1.46 5.81
N GLY A 18 -7.84 1.61 5.20
CA GLY A 18 -8.11 1.24 3.81
C GLY A 18 -9.29 0.27 3.73
N THR A 19 -9.10 -0.87 3.07
CA THR A 19 -10.06 -1.97 3.09
C THR A 19 -9.98 -2.66 4.45
N GLU A 20 -10.82 -2.27 5.42
CA GLU A 20 -10.79 -2.82 6.77
C GLU A 20 -11.33 -4.26 6.83
N GLY A 21 -10.66 -5.13 7.59
CA GLY A 21 -11.03 -6.54 7.72
C GLY A 21 -9.85 -7.44 8.08
N ALA A 22 -10.07 -8.75 8.00
CA ALA A 22 -9.04 -9.77 8.22
C ALA A 22 -9.12 -10.88 7.16
N TRP A 23 -7.95 -11.37 6.73
CA TRP A 23 -7.81 -12.35 5.64
C TRP A 23 -6.69 -13.34 5.96
N SER A 24 -6.72 -14.50 5.31
CA SER A 24 -5.62 -15.46 5.37
C SER A 24 -4.46 -14.99 4.49
N TRP A 25 -3.21 -15.17 4.94
CA TRP A 25 -2.07 -14.95 4.05
C TRP A 25 -2.02 -15.98 2.92
N GLU A 26 -2.66 -17.14 3.09
CA GLU A 26 -2.75 -18.15 2.03
C GLU A 26 -3.63 -17.68 0.86
N ASP A 27 -4.48 -16.68 1.07
CA ASP A 27 -5.32 -16.11 0.01
C ASP A 27 -4.59 -15.05 -0.82
N ILE A 28 -3.39 -14.63 -0.42
CA ILE A 28 -2.62 -13.61 -1.14
C ILE A 28 -2.11 -14.19 -2.46
N ALA A 29 -2.40 -13.47 -3.55
CA ALA A 29 -1.85 -13.70 -4.88
C ALA A 29 -0.74 -12.70 -5.23
N GLY A 30 -0.73 -11.52 -4.62
CA GLY A 30 0.32 -10.53 -4.82
C GLY A 30 0.17 -9.30 -3.93
N CYS A 31 1.24 -8.51 -3.84
CA CYS A 31 1.24 -7.25 -3.11
C CYS A 31 2.14 -6.23 -3.81
N GLU A 32 1.65 -5.00 -3.99
CA GLU A 32 2.38 -3.90 -4.64
C GLU A 32 2.35 -2.63 -3.78
N VAL A 33 3.49 -1.94 -3.70
CA VAL A 33 3.60 -0.63 -3.04
C VAL A 33 3.22 0.47 -4.03
N LEU A 34 2.15 1.20 -3.74
CA LEU A 34 1.58 2.22 -4.61
C LEU A 34 1.54 3.59 -3.93
N ASN A 35 1.51 4.64 -4.77
CA ASN A 35 1.25 6.01 -4.35
C ASN A 35 -0.07 6.47 -4.98
N GLU A 36 -0.97 7.00 -4.16
CA GLU A 36 -2.22 7.64 -4.60
C GLU A 36 -2.11 9.16 -4.46
N GLU A 37 -2.62 9.91 -5.44
CA GLU A 37 -2.72 11.36 -5.34
C GLU A 37 -3.76 11.76 -4.28
N ALA A 38 -3.39 12.60 -3.31
CA ALA A 38 -4.20 12.87 -2.12
C ALA A 38 -5.57 13.47 -2.41
N ARG A 39 -5.73 14.18 -3.54
CA ARG A 39 -7.04 14.72 -3.95
C ARG A 39 -8.08 13.65 -4.25
N PHE A 40 -7.64 12.43 -4.57
CA PHE A 40 -8.50 11.30 -4.90
C PHE A 40 -8.71 10.32 -3.74
N HIS A 41 -7.97 10.50 -2.65
CA HIS A 41 -8.09 9.67 -1.46
C HIS A 41 -9.51 9.73 -0.90
N LYS A 42 -10.16 8.57 -0.74
CA LYS A 42 -11.55 8.38 -0.32
C LYS A 42 -12.63 8.92 -1.27
N SER A 43 -12.28 9.61 -2.35
CA SER A 43 -13.25 10.07 -3.37
C SER A 43 -13.32 9.15 -4.58
N SER A 44 -12.37 8.25 -4.74
CA SER A 44 -12.31 7.23 -5.79
C SER A 44 -11.95 5.87 -5.19
N PRO A 45 -12.14 4.76 -5.93
CA PRO A 45 -11.59 3.47 -5.53
C PRO A 45 -10.08 3.59 -5.23
N PRO A 46 -9.58 2.94 -4.17
CA PRO A 46 -8.18 3.04 -3.77
C PRO A 46 -7.21 2.75 -4.91
N PHE A 47 -6.19 3.60 -5.04
CA PHE A 47 -5.12 3.49 -6.04
C PHE A 47 -5.60 3.48 -7.51
N SER A 48 -6.79 4.01 -7.80
CA SER A 48 -7.23 4.25 -9.18
C SER A 48 -6.50 5.43 -9.83
N HIS A 49 -6.05 6.39 -9.03
CA HIS A 49 -5.29 7.56 -9.47
C HIS A 49 -3.85 7.51 -8.93
N ARG A 50 -3.02 6.70 -9.60
CA ARG A 50 -1.64 6.40 -9.19
C ARG A 50 -0.66 7.47 -9.61
N VAL A 51 0.29 7.78 -8.73
CA VAL A 51 1.48 8.57 -9.06
C VAL A 51 2.68 7.64 -9.16
N TYR A 52 3.20 7.45 -10.37
CA TYR A 52 4.39 6.65 -10.58
C TYR A 52 5.63 7.43 -10.13
N GLY A 53 6.42 6.89 -9.21
CA GLY A 53 7.69 7.50 -8.81
C GLY A 53 8.69 7.40 -9.97
N GLY A 54 9.13 8.54 -10.52
CA GLY A 54 10.05 8.61 -11.66
C GLY A 54 9.85 9.86 -12.52
N GLY A 55 10.61 9.98 -13.62
CA GLY A 55 10.57 11.15 -14.52
C GLY A 55 9.21 11.46 -15.15
N THR A 56 8.26 10.53 -15.08
CA THR A 56 6.87 10.68 -15.56
C THR A 56 5.97 11.49 -14.62
N ALA A 57 6.40 11.77 -13.38
CA ALA A 57 5.66 12.60 -12.45
C ALA A 57 5.97 14.12 -12.59
N MET A 58 6.93 14.46 -13.46
CA MET A 58 7.29 15.86 -13.79
C MET A 58 6.10 16.77 -14.14
N PRO A 59 5.07 16.33 -14.88
CA PRO A 59 3.92 17.18 -15.19
C PRO A 59 3.04 17.45 -13.96
N LEU A 60 2.90 16.52 -13.01
CA LEU A 60 2.11 16.74 -11.79
C LEU A 60 2.82 17.74 -10.87
N PHE A 61 4.13 17.57 -10.65
CA PHE A 61 4.91 18.45 -9.77
C PHE A 61 5.11 19.88 -10.32
N ALA A 62 4.94 20.07 -11.64
CA ALA A 62 5.01 21.38 -12.28
C ALA A 62 3.85 22.33 -11.90
N PHE A 63 2.71 21.80 -11.43
CA PHE A 63 1.55 22.58 -10.99
C PHE A 63 1.42 22.66 -9.45
N GLY A 64 2.49 22.33 -8.74
CA GLY A 64 2.52 22.16 -7.29
C GLY A 64 2.68 20.68 -6.92
N ASP A 65 3.42 20.38 -5.86
CA ASP A 65 3.60 19.01 -5.40
C ASP A 65 2.28 18.47 -4.82
N PRO A 66 1.58 17.55 -5.51
CA PRO A 66 0.38 16.98 -4.94
C PRO A 66 0.78 16.12 -3.75
N GLY A 67 0.14 16.34 -2.61
CA GLY A 67 0.24 15.39 -1.51
C GLY A 67 -0.09 13.98 -2.01
N LEU A 68 0.57 12.98 -1.45
CA LEU A 68 0.46 11.58 -1.80
C LEU A 68 0.07 10.76 -0.57
N TYR A 69 -0.63 9.67 -0.77
CA TYR A 69 -0.72 8.60 0.22
C TYR A 69 0.07 7.39 -0.28
N VAL A 70 1.01 6.92 0.54
CA VAL A 70 1.72 5.66 0.30
C VAL A 70 0.91 4.52 0.90
N GLY A 71 0.77 3.43 0.15
CA GLY A 71 0.09 2.25 0.64
C GLY A 71 0.39 1.00 -0.17
N LEU A 72 -0.40 -0.03 0.10
CA LEU A 72 -0.29 -1.36 -0.46
C LEU A 72 -1.58 -1.71 -1.17
N ARG A 73 -1.45 -2.25 -2.38
CA ARG A 73 -2.50 -3.02 -3.03
C ARG A 73 -2.19 -4.50 -2.87
N ILE A 74 -3.06 -5.22 -2.18
CA ILE A 74 -2.96 -6.66 -1.97
C ILE A 74 -4.01 -7.30 -2.87
N THR A 75 -3.58 -8.17 -3.77
CA THR A 75 -4.48 -8.94 -4.63
C THR A 75 -4.66 -10.32 -4.04
N LEU A 76 -5.90 -10.73 -3.83
CA LEU A 76 -6.24 -12.07 -3.39
C LEU A 76 -6.41 -13.03 -4.58
N LYS A 77 -6.35 -14.33 -4.31
CA LYS A 77 -6.49 -15.41 -5.31
C LYS A 77 -7.83 -15.43 -6.03
N ASP A 78 -8.89 -14.91 -5.40
CA ASP A 78 -10.22 -14.77 -6.00
C ASP A 78 -10.35 -13.50 -6.87
N GLY A 79 -9.29 -12.69 -6.97
CA GLY A 79 -9.25 -11.44 -7.73
C GLY A 79 -9.69 -10.21 -6.95
N GLN A 80 -10.06 -10.34 -5.67
CA GLN A 80 -10.34 -9.18 -4.82
C GLN A 80 -9.06 -8.35 -4.61
N GLU A 81 -9.19 -7.02 -4.68
CA GLU A 81 -8.12 -6.09 -4.33
C GLU A 81 -8.41 -5.42 -2.98
N LEU A 82 -7.45 -5.49 -2.06
CA LEU A 82 -7.46 -4.84 -0.76
C LEU A 82 -6.47 -3.68 -0.76
N ALA A 83 -6.85 -2.58 -0.11
CA ALA A 83 -5.99 -1.42 0.07
C ALA A 83 -5.57 -1.26 1.53
N ALA A 84 -4.28 -1.05 1.78
CA ALA A 84 -3.78 -0.68 3.10
C ALA A 84 -2.92 0.59 3.00
N TYR A 85 -3.34 1.68 3.63
CA TYR A 85 -2.61 2.95 3.60
C TYR A 85 -1.63 3.05 4.78
N VAL A 86 -0.34 3.19 4.47
CA VAL A 86 0.72 3.39 5.47
C VAL A 86 0.76 4.85 5.91
N SER A 87 0.61 5.77 4.95
CA SER A 87 0.49 7.19 5.24
C SER A 87 -0.84 7.50 5.94
N GLU A 88 -0.79 8.12 7.12
CA GLU A 88 -2.00 8.62 7.82
C GLU A 88 -2.46 9.99 7.31
N LYS A 89 -1.53 10.73 6.71
CA LYS A 89 -1.73 12.07 6.17
C LYS A 89 -0.97 12.19 4.85
N PRO A 90 -1.32 13.16 3.98
CA PRO A 90 -0.60 13.36 2.74
C PRO A 90 0.89 13.64 2.99
N VAL A 91 1.75 12.94 2.25
CA VAL A 91 3.20 13.14 2.20
C VAL A 91 3.62 13.65 0.83
N HIS A 92 4.77 14.31 0.74
CA HIS A 92 5.23 14.94 -0.50
C HIS A 92 6.36 14.14 -1.13
N HIS A 93 6.40 14.09 -2.45
CA HIS A 93 7.40 13.28 -3.14
C HIS A 93 8.82 13.75 -2.81
N ASN A 94 9.78 12.83 -2.73
CA ASN A 94 11.18 13.10 -2.36
C ASN A 94 11.39 13.75 -0.96
N THR A 95 10.43 13.65 -0.05
CA THR A 95 10.59 14.08 1.34
C THR A 95 10.89 12.92 2.28
N ASP A 96 11.53 13.19 3.42
CA ASP A 96 11.82 12.16 4.43
C ASP A 96 10.57 11.38 4.89
N PRO A 97 9.41 12.01 5.14
CA PRO A 97 8.18 11.27 5.46
C PRO A 97 7.75 10.31 4.36
N TYR A 98 7.87 10.71 3.09
CA TYR A 98 7.54 9.85 1.96
C TYR A 98 8.47 8.63 1.88
N PHE A 99 9.78 8.83 2.04
CA PHE A 99 10.74 7.72 2.04
C PHE A 99 10.53 6.79 3.25
N ALA A 100 10.19 7.34 4.42
CA ALA A 100 9.87 6.56 5.60
C ALA A 100 8.62 5.68 5.38
N ASP A 101 7.55 6.26 4.85
CA ASP A 101 6.31 5.54 4.58
C ASP A 101 6.50 4.48 3.48
N ARG A 102 7.24 4.79 2.42
CA ARG A 102 7.60 3.82 1.37
C ARG A 102 8.39 2.64 1.92
N LYS A 103 9.43 2.92 2.71
CA LYS A 103 10.26 1.87 3.32
C LYS A 103 9.43 0.96 4.22
N GLU A 104 8.47 1.52 4.95
CA GLU A 104 7.59 0.73 5.79
C GLU A 104 6.61 -0.11 4.96
N ALA A 105 6.01 0.47 3.91
CA ALA A 105 5.18 -0.28 2.97
C ALA A 105 5.95 -1.44 2.31
N GLU A 106 7.19 -1.22 1.86
CA GLU A 106 8.05 -2.25 1.28
C GLU A 106 8.32 -3.41 2.24
N LYS A 107 8.58 -3.12 3.53
CA LYS A 107 8.74 -4.18 4.54
C LYS A 107 7.46 -4.99 4.73
N ILE A 108 6.32 -4.32 4.82
CA ILE A 108 5.03 -4.99 5.00
C ILE A 108 4.70 -5.85 3.76
N ALA A 109 4.93 -5.33 2.55
CA ALA A 109 4.76 -6.08 1.31
C ALA A 109 5.63 -7.33 1.29
N ALA A 110 6.91 -7.20 1.66
CA ALA A 110 7.83 -8.33 1.75
C ALA A 110 7.38 -9.36 2.79
N ALA A 111 6.88 -8.92 3.96
CA ALA A 111 6.35 -9.84 4.96
C ALA A 111 5.10 -10.61 4.48
N LEU A 112 4.22 -9.95 3.72
CA LEU A 112 3.02 -10.57 3.14
C LEU A 112 3.32 -11.55 2.00
N THR A 113 4.39 -11.34 1.24
CA THR A 113 4.75 -12.20 0.10
C THR A 113 5.82 -13.24 0.43
N ALA A 114 6.61 -13.04 1.49
CA ALA A 114 7.58 -14.02 1.97
C ALA A 114 6.95 -15.25 2.63
N SER A 115 5.62 -15.25 2.87
CA SER A 115 4.88 -16.40 3.39
C SER A 115 4.53 -17.45 2.32
N GLU A 116 5.10 -17.38 1.10
CA GLU A 116 5.10 -18.55 0.22
C GLU A 116 5.85 -19.72 0.90
N PRO A 117 5.26 -20.93 0.97
CA PRO A 117 5.97 -22.09 1.45
C PRO A 117 7.06 -22.41 0.44
N HIS A 118 8.33 -22.34 0.88
CA HIS A 118 9.42 -23.02 0.21
C HIS A 118 9.00 -24.48 -0.04
N THR A 119 8.66 -24.79 -1.28
CA THR A 119 8.53 -26.18 -1.71
C THR A 119 9.95 -26.67 -1.98
N ALA A 120 10.34 -27.67 -1.19
CA ALA A 120 11.60 -28.39 -1.32
C ALA A 120 11.74 -29.10 -2.68
#